data_AF-A0A966W0C1-F1
#
_entry.id   AF-A0A966W0C1-F1
#
_cell.length_a   1.000
_cell.length_b   1.000
_cell.length_c   1.000
_cell.angle_alpha   90.00
_cell.angle_beta   90.00
_cell.angle_gamma   90.00
#
_symmetry.space_group_name_H-M   'P 1'
#
loop_
_entity.id
_entity.type
_entity.pdbx_description
1 polymer ?
#
loop_
_entity_poly.entity_id
_entity_poly.type
_entity_poly.pdbx_seq_one_letter_code
_entity_poly.pdbx_strand_id
1 'polypeptide(L)'
;MRLLFPAARQRLSAIVATATLNLAFALALFAAPEAFEIGPDNKDQLPRGKEADGIIGDFVLRNDKIEAVISANLPLRRANMSTFYGTNGISPGCLYDLTLRGAHNDQLTCFLPSGQQGPVSWVRVAKDGK
;
A
#
# COMPACT_ATOMS: atom_id res chain seq x y z
N MET A 1 -57.20 -12.12 24.12
CA MET A 1 -56.86 -11.41 22.87
C MET A 1 -55.36 -11.53 22.65
N ARG A 2 -54.88 -12.56 21.91
CA ARG A 2 -53.45 -12.77 21.62
C ARG A 2 -53.11 -11.99 20.35
N LEU A 3 -52.24 -10.99 20.48
CA LEU A 3 -51.74 -10.15 19.39
C LEU A 3 -50.91 -11.00 18.39
N LEU A 4 -51.53 -11.34 17.26
CA LEU A 4 -50.90 -11.96 16.08
C LEU A 4 -49.99 -10.94 15.36
N PHE A 5 -48.84 -10.60 15.94
CA PHE A 5 -47.84 -9.73 15.29
C PHE A 5 -46.35 -10.21 15.28
N PRO A 6 -45.96 -11.46 15.63
CA PRO A 6 -44.54 -11.82 15.68
C PRO A 6 -43.89 -11.97 14.29
N ALA A 7 -44.63 -12.41 13.28
CA ALA A 7 -44.08 -12.75 11.97
C ALA A 7 -43.60 -11.52 11.16
N ALA A 8 -44.29 -10.38 11.26
CA ALA A 8 -43.93 -9.16 10.54
C ALA A 8 -42.66 -8.51 11.12
N ARG A 9 -42.53 -8.48 12.45
CA ARG A 9 -41.31 -8.03 13.14
C ARG A 9 -40.11 -8.92 12.81
N GLN A 10 -40.29 -10.24 12.83
CA GLN A 10 -39.22 -11.18 12.48
C GLN A 10 -38.76 -11.03 11.02
N ARG A 11 -39.68 -10.80 10.07
CA ARG A 11 -39.36 -10.54 8.66
C ARG A 11 -38.61 -9.22 8.49
N LEU A 12 -39.04 -8.16 9.17
CA LEU A 12 -38.36 -6.84 9.10
C LEU A 12 -36.95 -6.92 9.68
N SER A 13 -36.76 -7.57 10.84
CA SER A 13 -35.45 -7.79 11.45
C SER A 13 -34.52 -8.62 10.56
N ALA A 14 -35.04 -9.66 9.89
CA ALA A 14 -34.27 -10.47 8.96
C ALA A 14 -33.81 -9.68 7.72
N ILE A 15 -34.68 -8.83 7.16
CA ILE A 15 -34.35 -7.95 6.02
C ILE A 15 -33.27 -6.95 6.42
N VAL A 16 -33.42 -6.30 7.58
CA VAL A 16 -32.42 -5.34 8.09
C VAL A 16 -31.08 -6.04 8.33
N ALA A 17 -31.07 -7.20 8.99
CA ALA A 17 -29.85 -7.97 9.23
C ALA A 17 -29.13 -8.36 7.92
N THR A 18 -29.90 -8.80 6.92
CA THR A 18 -29.37 -9.17 5.60
C THR A 18 -28.82 -7.96 4.87
N ALA A 19 -29.51 -6.81 4.92
CA ALA A 19 -29.04 -5.57 4.30
C ALA A 19 -27.74 -5.06 4.96
N THR A 20 -27.64 -5.11 6.30
CA THR A 20 -26.41 -4.74 7.01
C THR A 20 -25.25 -5.68 6.69
N LEU A 21 -25.50 -6.98 6.54
CA LEU A 21 -24.45 -7.94 6.20
C LEU A 21 -23.94 -7.73 4.77
N ASN A 22 -24.85 -7.49 3.81
CA ASN A 22 -24.47 -7.17 2.43
C ASN A 22 -23.71 -5.85 2.32
N LEU A 23 -24.10 -4.83 3.09
CA LEU A 23 -23.39 -3.56 3.11
C LEU A 23 -21.99 -3.69 3.72
N ALA A 24 -21.85 -4.46 4.80
CA ALA A 24 -20.55 -4.76 5.41
C ALA A 24 -19.65 -5.57 4.45
N PHE A 25 -20.22 -6.52 3.71
CA PHE A 25 -19.49 -7.30 2.72
C PHE A 25 -19.05 -6.46 1.51
N ALA A 26 -19.92 -5.55 1.05
CA ALA A 26 -19.58 -4.59 0.00
C ALA A 26 -18.42 -3.67 0.43
N LEU A 27 -18.44 -3.16 1.67
CA LEU A 27 -17.35 -2.34 2.22
C LEU A 27 -16.01 -3.11 2.32
N ALA A 28 -16.05 -4.40 2.65
CA ALA A 28 -14.85 -5.24 2.67
C ALA A 28 -14.25 -5.48 1.28
N LEU A 29 -15.04 -5.39 0.21
CA LEU A 29 -14.58 -5.45 -1.18
C LEU A 29 -13.94 -4.13 -1.67
N PHE A 30 -14.09 -3.03 -0.94
CA PHE A 30 -13.49 -1.72 -1.25
C PHE A 30 -12.09 -1.52 -0.63
N ALA A 31 -11.32 -2.58 -0.42
CA ALA A 31 -9.88 -2.48 -0.19
C ALA A 31 -9.16 -2.01 -1.48
N ALA A 32 -9.51 -0.79 -1.92
CA ALA A 32 -9.00 -0.22 -3.15
C ALA A 32 -7.48 -0.05 -3.00
N PRO A 33 -6.70 -0.50 -4.00
CA PRO A 33 -5.29 -0.20 -4.01
C PRO A 33 -5.12 1.31 -4.08
N GLU A 34 -4.17 1.86 -3.34
CA GLU A 34 -3.81 3.27 -3.46
C GLU A 34 -2.33 3.46 -3.77
N ALA A 35 -2.05 4.51 -4.54
CA ALA A 35 -0.72 4.94 -4.90
C ALA A 35 -0.55 6.42 -4.59
N PHE A 36 0.51 6.80 -3.86
CA PHE A 36 0.77 8.19 -3.52
C PHE A 36 2.26 8.45 -3.30
N GLU A 37 2.67 9.71 -3.49
CA GLU A 37 4.01 10.19 -3.18
C GLU A 37 4.14 10.53 -1.69
N ILE A 38 5.30 10.25 -1.13
CA ILE A 38 5.67 10.60 0.24
C ILE A 38 6.27 12.00 0.24
N GLY A 39 5.53 12.95 0.81
CA GLY A 39 5.99 14.29 1.13
C GLY A 39 6.34 14.46 2.62
N PRO A 40 6.65 15.70 3.04
CA PRO A 40 6.91 16.04 4.43
C PRO A 40 5.71 15.75 5.36
N ASP A 41 4.49 15.91 4.86
CA ASP A 41 3.26 15.88 5.68
C ASP A 41 2.67 14.47 5.86
N ASN A 42 3.16 13.46 5.14
CA ASN A 42 2.65 12.08 5.18
C ASN A 42 3.77 11.04 5.32
N LYS A 43 4.94 11.44 5.80
CA LYS A 43 6.11 10.56 5.98
C LYS A 43 5.82 9.36 6.89
N ASP A 44 4.92 9.51 7.84
CA ASP A 44 4.47 8.45 8.75
C ASP A 44 3.75 7.30 8.05
N GLN A 45 3.34 7.49 6.79
CA GLN A 45 2.70 6.48 5.95
C GLN A 45 3.68 5.55 5.22
N LEU A 46 4.99 5.81 5.31
CA LEU A 46 6.00 4.88 4.84
C LEU A 46 5.90 3.53 5.57
N PRO A 47 6.12 2.41 4.87
CA PRO A 47 6.36 1.13 5.51
C PRO A 47 7.46 1.25 6.56
N ARG A 48 7.32 0.48 7.64
CA ARG A 48 8.30 0.46 8.73
C ARG A 48 8.95 -0.92 8.80
N GLY A 49 10.05 -0.96 9.53
CA GLY A 49 10.79 -2.18 9.81
C GLY A 49 12.18 -1.81 10.29
N LYS A 50 13.10 -2.78 10.31
CA LYS A 50 14.44 -2.57 10.84
C LYS A 50 15.34 -1.78 9.86
N GLU A 51 15.19 -2.04 8.57
CA GLU A 51 15.99 -1.56 7.46
C GLU A 51 15.13 -0.79 6.43
N ALA A 52 14.04 -0.15 6.88
CA ALA A 52 13.03 0.45 6.00
C ALA A 52 13.66 1.52 5.10
N ASP A 53 13.61 1.31 3.79
CA ASP A 53 14.42 2.05 2.83
C ASP A 53 13.76 3.32 2.29
N GLY A 54 12.48 3.56 2.63
CA GLY A 54 11.69 4.65 2.06
C GLY A 54 12.06 6.05 2.57
N ILE A 55 12.03 7.03 1.67
CA ILE A 55 12.32 8.45 1.96
C ILE A 55 11.28 9.38 1.31
N ILE A 56 11.36 10.67 1.65
CA ILE A 56 10.56 11.71 0.98
C ILE A 56 10.90 11.74 -0.51
N GLY A 57 9.86 11.79 -1.34
CA GLY A 57 9.87 11.70 -2.80
C GLY A 57 9.53 10.31 -3.33
N ASP A 58 9.69 9.25 -2.52
CA ASP A 58 9.33 7.90 -2.93
C ASP A 58 7.81 7.73 -3.00
N PHE A 59 7.38 6.65 -3.65
CA PHE A 59 5.97 6.35 -3.83
C PHE A 59 5.59 5.09 -3.05
N VAL A 60 4.46 5.13 -2.37
CA VAL A 60 3.88 3.96 -1.73
C VAL A 60 2.75 3.43 -2.60
N LEU A 61 2.80 2.13 -2.89
CA LEU A 61 1.70 1.36 -3.45
C LEU A 61 1.18 0.43 -2.37
N ARG A 62 -0.10 0.48 -2.00
CA ARG A 62 -0.63 -0.37 -0.93
C ARG A 62 -2.08 -0.79 -1.11
N ASN A 63 -2.46 -1.86 -0.44
CA ASN A 63 -3.84 -2.31 -0.26
C ASN A 63 -4.02 -2.88 1.15
N ASP A 64 -5.07 -3.66 1.39
CA ASP A 64 -5.34 -4.28 2.69
C ASP A 64 -4.39 -5.44 3.05
N LYS A 65 -3.55 -5.90 2.12
CA LYS A 65 -2.63 -7.04 2.31
C LYS A 65 -1.17 -6.63 2.35
N ILE A 66 -0.77 -5.74 1.47
CA ILE A 66 0.64 -5.38 1.26
C ILE A 66 0.84 -3.88 1.11
N GLU A 67 2.06 -3.46 1.37
CA GLU A 67 2.58 -2.14 1.05
C GLU A 67 3.96 -2.26 0.43
N ALA A 68 4.21 -1.44 -0.58
CA ALA A 68 5.41 -1.46 -1.39
C ALA A 68 5.97 -0.04 -1.54
N VAL A 69 7.29 0.10 -1.50
CA VAL A 69 8.00 1.36 -1.75
C VAL A 69 8.65 1.33 -3.12
N ILE A 70 8.23 2.24 -4.00
CA ILE A 70 8.86 2.50 -5.28
C ILE A 70 9.75 3.73 -5.14
N SER A 71 11.03 3.55 -5.46
CA SER A 71 12.01 4.64 -5.38
C SER A 71 11.67 5.79 -6.31
N ALA A 72 11.79 7.00 -5.80
CA ALA A 72 11.76 8.24 -6.57
C ALA A 72 12.92 8.33 -7.57
N ASN A 73 12.81 9.26 -8.52
CA ASN A 73 13.94 9.70 -9.34
C ASN A 73 14.77 10.78 -8.61
N LEU A 74 15.46 10.39 -7.54
CA LEU A 74 16.30 11.29 -6.75
C LEU A 74 17.79 11.10 -7.06
N PRO A 75 18.62 12.16 -6.94
CA PRO A 75 20.06 12.06 -7.16
C PRO A 75 20.68 10.96 -6.29
N LEU A 76 21.47 10.09 -6.92
CA LEU A 76 22.22 9.00 -6.26
C LEU A 76 21.35 7.99 -5.50
N ARG A 77 20.02 8.00 -5.73
CA ARG A 77 19.07 7.13 -5.05
C ARG A 77 19.36 5.66 -5.38
N ARG A 78 19.47 4.89 -4.30
CA ARG A 78 19.80 3.46 -4.27
C ARG A 78 19.04 2.82 -3.10
N ALA A 79 18.79 1.51 -3.15
CA ALA A 79 18.33 0.78 -1.97
C ALA A 79 19.50 0.68 -0.97
N ASN A 80 19.21 0.54 0.32
CA ASN A 80 20.16 0.41 1.44
C ASN A 80 21.52 1.08 1.18
N MET A 81 21.68 2.30 1.69
CA MET A 81 22.89 3.13 1.48
C MET A 81 24.21 2.46 1.88
N SER A 82 24.18 1.37 2.66
CA SER A 82 25.37 0.64 3.10
C SER A 82 25.72 -0.59 2.25
N THR A 83 24.81 -1.05 1.39
CA THR A 83 25.01 -2.28 0.60
C THR A 83 25.23 -1.98 -0.88
N PHE A 84 24.48 -1.04 -1.46
CA PHE A 84 24.50 -0.78 -2.90
C PHE A 84 25.46 0.36 -3.29
N TYR A 85 26.72 0.29 -2.87
CA TYR A 85 27.71 1.33 -3.21
C TYR A 85 28.07 1.37 -4.70
N GLY A 86 28.69 2.48 -5.12
CA GLY A 86 29.21 2.67 -6.48
C GLY A 86 28.16 3.15 -7.48
N THR A 87 28.57 3.29 -8.74
CA THR A 87 27.74 3.75 -9.86
C THR A 87 26.64 2.75 -10.22
N ASN A 88 26.90 1.46 -10.01
CA ASN A 88 25.98 0.37 -10.35
C ASN A 88 24.89 0.16 -9.28
N GLY A 89 25.00 0.82 -8.12
CA GLY A 89 23.98 0.76 -7.08
C GLY A 89 22.82 1.72 -7.26
N ILE A 90 22.96 2.72 -8.15
CA ILE A 90 21.92 3.72 -8.41
C ILE A 90 20.75 3.02 -9.13
N SER A 91 19.56 3.08 -8.54
CA SER A 91 18.39 2.33 -9.04
C SER A 91 17.04 3.01 -8.81
N PRO A 92 16.88 4.30 -9.14
CA PRO A 92 15.59 4.99 -9.05
C PRO A 92 14.51 4.27 -9.88
N GLY A 93 13.26 4.34 -9.43
CA GLY A 93 12.11 3.68 -10.05
C GLY A 93 11.99 2.19 -9.76
N CYS A 94 12.93 1.59 -9.03
CA CYS A 94 12.84 0.18 -8.61
C CYS A 94 12.06 0.02 -7.30
N LEU A 95 11.69 -1.23 -6.99
CA LEU A 95 11.00 -1.60 -5.75
C LEU A 95 12.02 -1.76 -4.63
N TYR A 96 11.95 -0.94 -3.59
CA TYR A 96 12.93 -0.94 -2.48
C TYR A 96 12.40 -1.62 -1.22
N ASP A 97 11.08 -1.74 -1.07
CA ASP A 97 10.52 -2.49 0.05
C ASP A 97 9.19 -3.09 -0.36
N LEU A 98 8.89 -4.26 0.19
CA LEU A 98 7.61 -4.95 0.07
C LEU A 98 7.35 -5.69 1.38
N THR A 99 6.28 -5.32 2.05
CA THR A 99 5.89 -5.96 3.31
C THR A 99 4.39 -6.20 3.39
N LEU A 100 4.00 -7.12 4.28
CA LEU A 100 2.61 -7.31 4.65
C LEU A 100 2.14 -6.07 5.42
N ARG A 101 0.95 -5.57 5.09
CA ARG A 101 0.41 -4.34 5.67
C ARG A 101 0.37 -4.44 7.20
N GLY A 102 1.07 -3.52 7.87
CA GLY A 102 1.14 -3.44 9.34
C GLY A 102 2.04 -4.48 10.02
N ALA A 103 2.67 -5.38 9.27
CA ALA A 103 3.61 -6.35 9.84
C ALA A 103 4.97 -5.72 10.21
N HIS A 104 5.28 -4.57 9.61
CA HIS A 104 6.55 -3.86 9.80
C HIS A 104 7.76 -4.77 9.55
N ASN A 105 7.71 -5.51 8.45
CA ASN A 105 8.62 -6.61 8.16
C ASN A 105 9.23 -6.45 6.77
N ASP A 106 10.18 -5.53 6.67
CA ASP A 106 10.93 -5.08 5.50
C ASP A 106 12.00 -6.08 5.05
N GLN A 107 11.57 -7.30 4.73
CA GLN A 107 12.46 -8.39 4.33
C GLN A 107 13.02 -8.24 2.91
N LEU A 108 12.40 -7.40 2.08
CA LEU A 108 12.89 -7.11 0.73
C LEU A 108 13.69 -5.82 0.74
N THR A 109 14.99 -5.89 0.45
CA THR A 109 15.83 -4.70 0.31
C THR A 109 15.71 -4.03 -1.07
N CYS A 110 15.66 -4.82 -2.14
CA CYS A 110 15.51 -4.28 -3.49
C CYS A 110 15.10 -5.35 -4.49
N PHE A 111 14.19 -5.01 -5.39
CA PHE A 111 13.96 -5.73 -6.62
C PHE A 111 14.21 -4.81 -7.82
N LEU A 112 15.18 -5.21 -8.65
CA LEU A 112 15.63 -4.50 -9.84
C LEU A 112 15.13 -5.26 -11.07
N PRO A 113 14.02 -4.86 -11.72
CA PRO A 113 13.50 -5.55 -12.89
C PRO A 113 14.57 -5.63 -13.98
N SER A 114 14.89 -6.84 -14.42
CA SER A 114 15.96 -7.09 -15.41
C SER A 114 17.33 -6.48 -15.05
N GLY A 115 17.60 -6.26 -13.76
CA GLY A 115 18.83 -5.62 -13.31
C GLY A 115 18.91 -4.12 -13.62
N GLN A 116 17.77 -3.42 -13.69
CA GLN A 116 17.72 -1.98 -13.95
C GLN A 116 18.63 -1.19 -13.00
N GLN A 117 19.49 -0.35 -13.59
CA GLN A 117 20.43 0.54 -12.90
C GLN A 117 20.54 1.87 -13.66
N GLY A 118 21.01 2.89 -12.98
CA GLY A 118 21.22 4.23 -13.53
C GLY A 118 19.98 5.12 -13.47
N PRO A 119 20.09 6.36 -13.98
CA PRO A 119 19.03 7.34 -13.90
C PRO A 119 17.82 6.94 -14.76
N VAL A 120 16.64 7.40 -14.33
CA VAL A 120 15.40 7.32 -15.12
C VAL A 120 14.93 8.74 -15.45
N SER A 121 14.04 8.88 -16.44
CA SER A 121 13.49 10.20 -16.79
C SER A 121 12.53 10.72 -15.73
N TRP A 122 11.61 9.87 -15.27
CA TRP A 122 10.62 10.21 -14.25
C TRP A 122 10.06 8.95 -13.61
N VAL A 123 9.55 9.11 -12.39
CA VAL A 123 8.68 8.16 -11.69
C VAL A 123 7.46 8.97 -11.27
N ARG A 124 6.26 8.47 -11.53
CA ARG A 124 5.01 9.15 -11.15
C ARG A 124 3.90 8.15 -10.94
N VAL A 125 2.91 8.53 -10.15
CA VAL A 125 1.64 7.82 -10.09
C VAL A 125 0.86 8.10 -11.38
N ALA A 126 0.60 7.07 -12.18
CA ALA A 126 -0.22 7.20 -13.39
C ALA A 126 -1.73 7.10 -13.09
N LYS A 127 -2.09 6.27 -12.10
CA LYS A 127 -3.43 6.13 -11.54
C LYS A 127 -3.27 5.82 -10.05
N ASP A 128 -3.97 6.57 -9.21
CA ASP A 128 -3.87 6.48 -7.75
C ASP A 128 -4.76 5.41 -7.15
N GLY A 129 -5.63 4.78 -7.95
CA GLY A 129 -6.50 3.68 -7.56
C GLY A 129 -7.74 4.09 -6.75
N LYS A 130 -7.88 5.39 -6.48
CA LYS A 130 -9.08 6.01 -5.91
C LYS A 130 -10.14 6.28 -6.98
#